data_AF-A0A6B8JS55-F1
#
_entry.id   AF-A0A6B8JS55-F1
#
_cell.length_a   1.000
_cell.length_b   1.000
_cell.length_c   1.000
_cell.angle_alpha   90.00
_cell.angle_beta   90.00
_cell.angle_gamma   90.00
#
_symmetry.space_group_name_H-M   'P 1'
#
loop_
_entity.id
_entity.type
_entity.pdbx_description
1 polymer ?
#
loop_
_entity_poly.entity_id
_entity_poly.type
_entity_poly.pdbx_seq_one_letter_code
_entity_poly.pdbx_strand_id
1 'polypeptide(L)'
;MSTVCGDDATVQLFGSRLDDAARGGDVDLLVVLPEAVERPAMLSAQLSAKISRHMHGRSVDVVLSAPNLTTTPVHEIAAQEGVTLL
;
A
#
# COMPACT_ATOMS: atom_id res chain seq x y z
N MET A 1 0.30 -18.31 9.22
CA MET A 1 0.49 -17.32 8.13
C MET A 1 0.90 -16.03 8.82
N SER A 2 2.14 -15.57 8.64
CA SER A 2 2.62 -14.36 9.31
C SER A 2 1.91 -13.15 8.71
N THR A 3 1.08 -12.50 9.54
CA THR A 3 0.48 -11.19 9.28
C THR A 3 1.63 -10.19 9.29
N VAL A 4 1.95 -9.65 8.12
CA VAL A 4 3.11 -8.75 7.91
C VAL A 4 2.81 -7.35 8.44
N CYS A 5 1.52 -7.02 8.52
CA CYS A 5 0.95 -5.88 9.19
C CYS A 5 -0.09 -6.45 10.16
N GLY A 6 -0.16 -5.98 11.41
CA GLY A 6 -1.14 -6.47 12.38
C GLY A 6 -2.59 -6.29 11.91
N ASP A 7 -3.55 -6.82 12.67
CA ASP A 7 -4.97 -6.85 12.29
C ASP A 7 -5.61 -5.45 12.15
N ASP A 8 -4.96 -4.41 12.69
CA ASP A 8 -5.41 -3.01 12.64
C ASP A 8 -4.88 -2.23 11.42
N ALA A 9 -4.22 -2.90 10.48
CA ALA A 9 -3.71 -2.26 9.27
C ALA A 9 -4.83 -1.93 8.29
N THR A 10 -4.95 -0.66 7.89
CA THR A 10 -5.89 -0.26 6.82
C THR A 10 -5.18 -0.28 5.49
N VAL A 11 -5.78 -0.90 4.48
CA VAL A 11 -5.24 -0.91 3.11
C VAL A 11 -6.16 -0.13 2.19
N GLN A 12 -5.60 0.79 1.42
CA GLN A 12 -6.31 1.58 0.42
C GLN A 12 -5.66 1.40 -0.94
N LEU A 13 -6.48 1.18 -1.97
CA LEU A 13 -6.06 1.23 -3.36
C LEU A 13 -6.15 2.68 -3.83
N PHE A 14 -5.08 3.21 -4.43
CA PHE A 14 -5.07 4.56 -4.98
C PHE A 14 -4.37 4.61 -6.35
N GLY A 15 -4.25 5.80 -6.92
CA GLY A 15 -3.49 6.03 -8.14
C GLY A 15 -4.23 5.62 -9.41
N SER A 16 -3.45 5.32 -10.45
CA SER A 16 -3.93 5.14 -11.84
C SER A 16 -4.95 4.01 -12.05
N ARG A 17 -5.21 3.20 -11.02
CA ARG A 17 -6.15 2.07 -11.04
C ARG A 17 -7.56 2.37 -10.54
N LEU A 18 -7.86 3.63 -10.21
CA LEU A 18 -9.25 4.05 -10.03
C LEU A 18 -10.04 4.04 -11.37
N ASP A 19 -9.34 3.90 -12.50
CA ASP A 19 -9.92 3.73 -13.84
C ASP A 19 -9.71 2.30 -14.36
N ASP A 20 -10.77 1.48 -14.33
CA ASP A 20 -10.78 0.12 -14.86
C ASP A 20 -10.49 0.04 -16.38
N ALA A 21 -10.61 1.17 -17.10
CA ALA A 21 -10.29 1.24 -18.52
C ALA A 21 -8.79 1.36 -18.80
N ALA A 22 -7.97 1.68 -17.79
CA ALA A 22 -6.51 1.69 -17.90
C ALA A 22 -5.98 0.25 -18.00
N ARG A 23 -5.84 -0.24 -19.23
CA ARG A 23 -5.38 -1.61 -19.51
C ARG A 23 -3.90 -1.79 -19.14
N GLY A 24 -3.64 -2.51 -18.05
CA GLY A 24 -2.30 -2.95 -17.64
C GLY A 24 -1.49 -1.85 -16.93
N GLY A 25 -0.83 -2.20 -15.83
CA GLY A 25 -0.01 -1.25 -15.07
C GLY A 25 0.39 -1.77 -13.69
N ASP A 26 0.91 -0.89 -12.84
CA ASP A 26 1.33 -1.17 -11.47
C ASP A 26 0.14 -0.92 -10.52
N VAL A 27 0.07 -1.61 -9.37
CA VAL A 27 -0.98 -1.39 -8.35
C VAL A 27 -0.38 -0.52 -7.25
N ASP A 28 -0.96 0.64 -6.98
CA ASP A 28 -0.50 1.50 -5.89
C ASP A 28 -1.37 1.28 -4.64
N LEU A 29 -0.74 0.84 -3.55
CA LEU A 29 -1.43 0.56 -2.28
C LEU A 29 -0.88 1.44 -1.17
N LEU A 30 -1.77 2.09 -0.43
CA LEU A 30 -1.45 2.77 0.81
C LEU A 30 -1.79 1.83 1.95
N VAL A 31 -0.80 1.52 2.78
CA VAL A 31 -0.98 0.73 4.00
C VAL A 31 -0.78 1.64 5.19
N VAL A 32 -1.86 1.89 5.93
CA VAL A 32 -1.87 2.70 7.14
C VAL A 32 -1.71 1.79 8.35
N LEU A 33 -0.67 2.04 9.13
CA LEU A 33 -0.29 1.29 10.31
C LEU A 33 -0.46 2.17 11.55
N PRO A 34 -1.10 1.69 12.62
CA PRO A 34 -1.29 2.47 13.84
C PRO A 34 0.00 2.63 14.66
N GLU A 35 0.99 1.77 14.44
CA GLU A 35 2.25 1.73 15.18
C GLU A 35 3.44 2.19 14.35
N ALA A 36 4.48 2.65 15.02
CA ALA A 36 5.72 3.08 14.39
C ALA A 36 6.43 1.91 13.69
N VAL A 37 6.94 2.16 12.49
CA VAL A 37 7.65 1.16 11.68
C VAL A 37 9.16 1.39 11.78
N GLU A 38 9.89 0.40 12.32
CA GLU A 38 11.34 0.49 12.48
C GLU A 38 12.10 0.45 11.14
N ARG A 39 11.61 -0.35 10.18
CA ARG A 39 12.26 -0.54 8.86
C ARG A 39 11.27 -0.34 7.70
N PRO A 40 10.87 0.91 7.40
CA PRO A 40 9.77 1.19 6.47
C PRO A 40 10.04 0.70 5.05
N ALA A 41 11.24 0.97 4.52
CA ALA A 41 11.61 0.53 3.17
C ALA A 41 11.62 -1.01 3.04
N MET A 42 12.07 -1.71 4.08
CA MET A 42 12.09 -3.18 4.10
C MET A 42 10.67 -3.74 4.16
N LEU A 43 9.80 -3.16 4.99
CA LEU A 43 8.41 -3.58 5.13
C LEU A 43 7.63 -3.34 3.83
N SER A 44 7.75 -2.15 3.25
CA SER A 44 7.15 -1.79 1.95
C SER A 44 7.57 -2.78 0.86
N ALA A 45 8.88 -3.02 0.69
CA ALA A 45 9.38 -3.96 -0.32
C ALA A 45 8.89 -5.40 -0.09
N GLN A 46 8.82 -5.86 1.15
CA GLN A 46 8.29 -7.19 1.48
C GLN A 46 6.80 -7.31 1.14
N LEU A 47 6.01 -6.28 1.44
CA LEU A 47 4.59 -6.23 1.11
C LEU A 47 4.38 -6.19 -0.41
N SER A 48 5.06 -5.30 -1.12
CA SER A 48 5.04 -5.21 -2.59
C SER A 48 5.34 -6.56 -3.24
N ALA A 49 6.44 -7.21 -2.83
CA ALA A 49 6.83 -8.51 -3.37
C ALA A 49 5.80 -9.61 -3.04
N LYS A 50 5.28 -9.63 -1.82
CA LYS A 50 4.29 -10.64 -1.39
C LYS A 50 2.98 -10.46 -2.17
N ILE A 51 2.47 -9.25 -2.29
CA ILE A 51 1.20 -8.95 -2.98
C ILE A 51 1.37 -9.18 -4.48
N SER A 52 2.47 -8.72 -5.08
CA SER A 52 2.80 -8.95 -6.49
C SER A 52 2.76 -10.45 -6.84
N ARG A 53 3.34 -11.31 -5.99
CA ARG A 53 3.28 -12.77 -6.19
C ARG A 53 1.87 -13.33 -6.14
N HIS A 54 1.01 -12.83 -5.26
CA HIS A 54 -0.40 -13.24 -5.20
C HIS A 54 -1.19 -12.72 -6.41
N MET A 55 -0.78 -11.58 -6.99
CA MET A 55 -1.35 -11.00 -8.20
C MET A 55 -0.69 -11.51 -9.49
N HIS A 56 -0.16 -12.74 -9.48
CA HIS A 56 0.47 -13.39 -10.63
C HIS A 56 1.61 -12.60 -11.30
N GLY A 57 2.43 -11.90 -10.49
CA GLY A 57 3.60 -11.16 -10.96
C GLY A 57 3.30 -9.74 -11.45
N ARG A 58 2.07 -9.27 -11.27
CA ARG A 58 1.71 -7.86 -11.47
C ARG A 58 2.52 -6.98 -10.51
N SER A 59 3.09 -5.89 -11.00
CA SER A 59 3.82 -4.93 -10.16
C SER A 59 2.88 -4.28 -9.15
N VAL A 60 3.36 -4.09 -7.93
CA VAL A 60 2.62 -3.49 -6.82
C VAL A 60 3.57 -2.56 -6.08
N ASP A 61 3.26 -1.27 -6.04
CA ASP A 61 3.93 -0.30 -5.20
C ASP A 61 3.18 -0.13 -3.88
N VAL A 62 3.91 -0.15 -2.76
CA VAL A 62 3.33 -0.06 -1.42
C VAL A 62 3.90 1.14 -0.72
N VAL A 63 3.03 2.12 -0.47
CA VAL A 63 3.31 3.30 0.35
C VAL A 63 2.86 3.00 1.78
N LEU A 64 3.71 3.28 2.77
CA LEU A 64 3.40 3.08 4.18
C LEU A 64 3.10 4.41 4.86
N SER A 65 1.99 4.47 5.59
CA SER A 65 1.71 5.53 6.55
C SER A 65 1.81 4.98 7.97
N ALA A 66 2.58 5.63 8.83
CA ALA A 66 2.71 5.27 10.25
C ALA A 66 3.11 6.51 11.06
N PRO A 67 2.91 6.53 12.40
CA PRO A 67 3.15 7.72 13.23
C PRO A 67 4.56 8.30 13.16
N ASN A 68 5.56 7.46 12.87
CA ASN A 68 6.97 7.87 12.77
C ASN A 68 7.43 8.19 11.34
N LEU A 69 6.52 8.16 10.35
CA LEU A 69 6.83 8.43 8.95
C LEU A 69 6.35 9.83 8.57
N THR A 70 7.12 10.47 7.69
CA THR A 70 6.75 11.78 7.15
C THR A 70 5.61 11.63 6.16
N THR A 71 4.51 12.33 6.41
CA THR A 71 3.44 12.50 5.42
C THR A 71 3.98 13.27 4.22
N THR A 72 3.77 12.72 3.03
CA THR A 72 4.14 13.32 1.75
C THR A 72 2.87 13.50 0.90
N PRO A 73 2.91 14.29 -0.19
CA PRO A 73 1.72 14.51 -1.02
C PRO A 73 1.04 13.23 -1.54
N VAL A 74 1.81 12.16 -1.80
CA VAL A 74 1.22 10.87 -2.19
C VAL A 74 0.36 10.25 -1.08
N HIS A 75 0.70 10.45 0.19
CA HIS A 75 -0.13 9.99 1.31
C HIS A 75 -1.45 10.75 1.36
N GLU A 76 -1.41 12.06 1.12
CA GLU A 76 -2.60 12.91 1.14
C GLU A 76 -3.54 12.55 -0.01
N ILE A 77 -3.01 12.41 -1.23
CA ILE A 77 -3.77 11.99 -2.41
C ILE A 77 -4.36 10.60 -2.19
N ALA A 78 -3.55 9.64 -1.73
CA ALA A 78 -4.01 8.29 -1.46
C ALA A 78 -5.12 8.23 -0.39
N ALA A 79 -5.01 9.04 0.68
CA ALA A 79 -6.03 9.10 1.72
C ALA A 79 -7.33 9.80 1.27
N GLN A 80 -7.23 10.75 0.33
CA GLN A 80 -8.39 11.51 -0.18
C GLN A 80 -9.14 10.78 -1.30
N GLU A 81 -8.40 10.19 -2.24
CA GLU A 81 -8.94 9.58 -3.46
C GLU A 81 -8.99 8.06 -3.38
N GLY A 82 -8.24 7.45 -2.46
CA GLY A 82 -8.12 6.00 -2.36
C GLY A 82 -9.39 5.31 -1.88
N VAL A 83 -9.58 4.08 -2.35
CA VAL A 83 -10.67 3.21 -1.95
C VAL A 83 -10.16 2.23 -0.90
N THR A 84 -10.79 2.20 0.27
CA THR A 84 -10.45 1.25 1.33
C THR A 84 -10.85 -0.17 0.91
N LEU A 85 -9.91 -1.09 1.02
CA LEU A 85 -10.13 -2.52 0.80
C LEU A 85 -10.51 -3.16 2.14
N LEU A 86 -11.65 -3.83 2.20
CA LEU A 86 -12.17 -4.57 3.36
C LEU A 86 -11.74 -6.04 3.34
#